data_AF-A0A952SG14-F1
#
_entry.id   AF-A0A952SG14-F1
#
_cell.length_a   1.000
_cell.length_b   1.000
_cell.length_c   1.000
_cell.angle_alpha   90.00
_cell.angle_beta   90.00
_cell.angle_gamma   90.00
#
_symmetry.space_group_name_H-M   'P 1'
#
loop_
_entity.id
_entity.type
_entity.pdbx_description
1 polymer ?
#
loop_
_entity_poly.entity_id
_entity_poly.type
_entity_poly.pdbx_seq_one_letter_code
_entity_poly.pdbx_strand_id
1 'polypeptide(L)'
;MARQQVATKLKRTNERRPALGKAILRATKDVTVIDSASGIEHDAVEVPLDGGRLQRVLDLIGLGLYRHHFGKRWVGGFRVHPDFIGSADSSPMLNLDTDPLILFHAAEKLFATEVKYGENPDVFWYQVHEPRGKNLCLMRLVFYDGCTATAFFSDGPG
;
A
#
# COMPACT_ATOMS: atom_id res chain seq x y z
N MET A 1 5.07 -20.60 6.27
CA MET A 1 5.69 -20.80 4.93
C MET A 1 5.96 -19.49 4.18
N ALA A 2 5.08 -18.49 4.21
CA ALA A 2 5.26 -17.22 3.48
C ALA A 2 6.58 -16.48 3.78
N ARG A 3 6.97 -16.33 5.06
CA ARG A 3 8.22 -15.65 5.46
C ARG A 3 9.49 -16.26 4.87
N GLN A 4 9.59 -17.59 4.78
CA GLN A 4 10.73 -18.26 4.17
C GLN A 4 10.82 -18.00 2.65
N GLN A 5 9.68 -17.92 1.97
CA GLN A 5 9.66 -17.56 0.55
C GLN A 5 10.09 -16.11 0.33
N VAL A 6 9.64 -15.18 1.18
CA VAL A 6 10.04 -13.76 1.13
C VAL A 6 11.55 -13.61 1.33
N ALA A 7 12.11 -14.22 2.39
CA ALA A 7 13.54 -14.18 2.66
C ALA A 7 14.36 -14.72 1.47
N THR A 8 13.92 -15.82 0.87
CA THR A 8 14.59 -16.41 -0.29
C THR A 8 14.51 -15.49 -1.52
N LYS A 9 13.37 -14.83 -1.76
CA LYS A 9 13.19 -13.88 -2.87
C LYS A 9 14.00 -12.59 -2.67
N LEU A 10 14.06 -12.07 -1.44
CA LEU A 10 14.89 -10.92 -1.08
C LEU A 10 16.36 -11.24 -1.29
N LYS A 11 16.83 -12.39 -0.79
CA LYS A 11 18.20 -12.87 -0.97
C LYS A 11 18.56 -12.97 -2.45
N ARG A 12 17.74 -13.65 -3.27
CA ARG A 12 17.96 -13.78 -4.71
C ARG A 12 17.99 -12.43 -5.43
N THR A 13 17.13 -11.50 -5.03
CA THR A 13 17.10 -10.14 -5.62
C THR A 13 18.39 -9.38 -5.31
N ASN A 14 18.86 -9.46 -4.06
CA ASN A 14 20.11 -8.84 -3.64
C ASN A 14 21.33 -9.47 -4.36
N GLU A 15 21.37 -10.79 -4.48
CA GLU A 15 22.43 -11.51 -5.22
C GLU A 15 22.48 -11.10 -6.70
N ARG A 16 21.32 -10.88 -7.34
CA ARG A 16 21.23 -10.45 -8.74
C ARG A 16 21.59 -8.97 -8.96
N ARG A 17 21.35 -8.11 -7.97
CA ARG A 17 21.64 -6.67 -8.04
C ARG A 17 22.22 -6.16 -6.72
N PRO A 18 23.47 -6.52 -6.38
CA PRO A 18 24.09 -6.16 -5.10
C PRO A 18 24.29 -4.65 -4.95
N ALA A 19 24.39 -3.92 -6.05
CA ALA A 19 24.43 -2.45 -6.04
C ALA A 19 23.15 -1.83 -5.45
N LEU A 20 21.98 -2.46 -5.65
CA LEU A 20 20.71 -2.00 -5.09
C LEU A 20 20.67 -2.19 -3.57
N GLY A 21 21.12 -3.36 -3.08
CA GLY A 21 21.24 -3.61 -1.64
C GLY A 21 22.24 -2.67 -0.96
N LYS A 22 23.38 -2.40 -1.61
CA LYS A 22 24.35 -1.40 -1.12
C LYS A 22 23.78 0.02 -1.14
N ALA A 23 22.98 0.39 -2.15
CA ALA A 23 22.34 1.70 -2.21
C ALA A 23 21.31 1.89 -1.09
N ILE A 24 20.51 0.85 -0.81
CA ILE A 24 19.58 0.81 0.32
C ILE A 24 20.35 1.05 1.63
N LEU A 25 21.37 0.23 1.91
CA LEU A 25 22.16 0.29 3.15
C LEU A 25 23.03 1.55 3.33
N ARG A 26 23.38 2.25 2.25
CA ARG A 26 24.26 3.43 2.32
C ARG A 26 23.55 4.70 2.78
N ALA A 27 22.23 4.75 2.60
CA ALA A 27 21.44 5.92 2.89
C ALA A 27 20.44 5.66 4.02
N THR A 28 20.61 4.54 4.74
CA THR A 28 19.81 4.23 5.91
C THR A 28 20.20 5.08 7.11
N LYS A 29 19.21 5.47 7.90
CA LYS A 29 19.41 6.12 9.19
C LYS A 29 18.76 5.28 10.27
N ASP A 30 19.47 5.07 11.36
CA ASP A 30 18.89 4.48 12.56
C ASP A 30 17.90 5.48 13.16
N VAL A 31 16.70 5.02 13.46
CA VAL A 31 15.59 5.83 13.99
C VAL A 31 14.85 5.05 15.06
N THR A 32 14.25 5.76 16.01
CA THR A 32 13.31 5.18 16.96
C THR A 32 11.90 5.45 16.45
N VAL A 33 11.12 4.39 16.26
CA VAL A 33 9.71 4.47 15.88
C VAL A 33 8.88 4.21 17.12
N ILE A 34 7.93 5.09 17.41
CA ILE A 34 6.94 4.89 18.47
C ILE A 34 5.74 4.20 17.82
N ASP A 35 5.39 3.00 18.28
CA ASP A 35 4.15 2.35 17.89
C ASP A 35 2.97 3.18 18.42
N SER A 36 2.16 3.72 17.51
CA SER A 36 1.03 4.57 17.85
C SER A 36 -0.08 3.85 18.62
N ALA A 37 -0.15 2.52 18.55
CA ALA A 37 -1.14 1.73 19.27
C ALA A 37 -0.72 1.41 20.71
N SER A 38 0.57 1.14 20.94
CA SER A 38 1.08 0.70 22.25
C SER A 38 1.90 1.77 22.99
N GLY A 39 2.36 2.80 22.30
CA GLY A 39 3.30 3.80 22.80
C GLY A 39 4.72 3.26 23.01
N ILE A 40 5.00 2.03 22.57
CA ILE A 40 6.30 1.38 22.75
C ILE A 40 7.27 1.89 21.68
N GLU A 41 8.48 2.22 22.13
CA GLU A 41 9.59 2.57 21.24
C GLU A 41 10.24 1.31 20.65
N HIS A 42 10.50 1.37 19.35
CA HIS A 42 11.16 0.31 18.59
C HIS A 42 12.37 0.90 17.84
N ASP A 43 13.50 0.22 17.96
CA ASP A 43 14.65 0.48 17.10
C ASP A 43 14.31 0.08 15.66
N ALA A 44 14.52 1.01 14.74
CA ALA A 44 14.18 0.87 13.34
C ALA A 44 15.22 1.53 12.45
N VAL A 45 15.08 1.29 11.14
CA VAL A 45 15.96 1.84 10.13
C VAL A 45 15.11 2.52 9.07
N GLU A 46 15.29 3.83 8.89
CA GLU A 46 14.69 4.58 7.81
C GLU A 46 15.44 4.26 6.51
N VAL A 47 14.71 3.84 5.49
CA VAL A 47 15.26 3.55 4.16
C VAL A 47 14.68 4.56 3.18
N PRO A 48 15.51 5.32 2.44
CA PRO A 48 15.00 6.22 1.41
C PRO A 48 14.40 5.41 0.26
N LEU A 49 13.13 5.70 -0.02
CA LEU A 49 12.38 5.07 -1.09
C LEU A 49 12.27 6.03 -2.28
N ASP A 50 12.35 5.48 -3.49
CA ASP A 50 11.93 6.18 -4.69
C ASP A 50 10.39 6.20 -4.71
N GLY A 51 9.81 7.25 -4.11
CA GLY A 51 8.37 7.41 -3.97
C GLY A 51 7.64 7.42 -5.32
N GLY A 52 8.22 8.05 -6.34
CA GLY A 52 7.66 8.09 -7.69
C GLY A 52 7.60 6.70 -8.33
N ARG A 53 8.65 5.89 -8.17
CA ARG A 53 8.66 4.51 -8.66
C ARG A 53 7.68 3.63 -7.91
N LEU A 54 7.61 3.76 -6.59
CA LEU A 54 6.67 2.98 -5.77
C LEU A 54 5.22 3.31 -6.12
N GLN A 55 4.88 4.61 -6.17
CA GLN A 55 3.56 5.08 -6.56
C GLN A 55 3.15 4.53 -7.92
N ARG A 56 4.04 4.63 -8.93
CA ARG A 56 3.77 4.10 -10.27
C ARG A 56 3.50 2.60 -10.29
N VAL A 57 4.21 1.81 -9.47
CA VAL A 57 3.99 0.36 -9.37
C VAL A 57 2.63 0.07 -8.74
N LEU A 58 2.29 0.76 -7.65
CA LEU A 58 1.00 0.62 -6.98
C LEU A 58 -0.16 1.00 -7.92
N ASP A 59 0.00 2.09 -8.65
CA ASP A 59 -0.98 2.56 -9.64
C ASP A 59 -1.24 1.51 -10.73
N LEU A 60 -0.18 0.91 -11.29
CA LEU A 60 -0.31 -0.16 -12.28
C LEU A 60 -0.99 -1.40 -11.70
N ILE A 61 -0.71 -1.75 -10.44
CA ILE A 61 -1.38 -2.87 -9.75
C ILE A 61 -2.87 -2.55 -9.60
N GLY A 62 -3.25 -1.37 -9.12
CA GLY A 62 -4.64 -0.99 -8.93
C GLY A 62 -5.44 -1.01 -10.25
N LEU A 63 -4.91 -0.41 -11.32
CA LEU A 63 -5.56 -0.46 -12.65
C LEU A 63 -5.65 -1.90 -13.20
N GLY A 64 -4.61 -2.69 -12.98
CA GLY A 64 -4.60 -4.10 -13.34
C GLY A 64 -5.68 -4.91 -12.64
N LEU A 65 -5.85 -4.70 -11.33
CA LEU A 65 -6.88 -5.33 -10.51
C LEU A 65 -8.28 -4.88 -10.92
N TYR A 66 -8.48 -3.59 -11.18
CA TYR A 66 -9.76 -3.09 -11.69
C TYR A 66 -10.15 -3.80 -12.98
N ARG A 67 -9.23 -3.88 -13.94
CA ARG A 67 -9.47 -4.58 -15.20
C ARG A 67 -9.73 -6.06 -15.01
N HIS A 68 -8.97 -6.72 -14.12
CA HIS A 68 -9.15 -8.13 -13.83
C HIS A 68 -10.53 -8.41 -13.22
N HIS A 69 -10.95 -7.59 -12.26
CA HIS A 69 -12.20 -7.76 -11.52
C HIS A 69 -13.44 -7.44 -12.36
N PHE A 70 -13.43 -6.32 -13.10
CA PHE A 70 -14.60 -5.85 -13.85
C PHE A 70 -14.57 -6.18 -15.35
N GLY A 71 -13.47 -6.73 -15.86
CA GLY A 71 -13.30 -7.04 -17.29
C GLY A 71 -13.13 -5.80 -18.20
N LYS A 72 -13.13 -4.58 -17.65
CA LYS A 72 -13.06 -3.31 -18.39
C LYS A 72 -11.98 -2.39 -17.83
N ARG A 73 -11.51 -1.43 -18.64
CA ARG A 73 -10.55 -0.41 -18.20
C ARG A 73 -11.27 0.72 -17.46
N TRP A 74 -10.64 1.28 -16.44
CA TRP A 74 -11.07 2.54 -15.84
C TRP A 74 -10.62 3.73 -16.70
N VAL A 75 -11.46 4.75 -16.81
CA VAL A 75 -11.21 5.93 -17.67
C VAL A 75 -11.29 7.25 -16.88
N GLY A 76 -11.60 7.18 -15.57
CA GLY A 76 -11.65 8.35 -14.68
C GLY A 76 -10.35 8.57 -13.90
N GLY A 77 -10.43 9.44 -12.89
CA GLY A 77 -9.39 9.68 -11.91
C GLY A 77 -9.08 8.43 -11.10
N PHE A 78 -7.79 8.28 -10.80
CA PHE A 78 -7.28 7.12 -10.14
C PHE A 78 -6.03 7.46 -9.34
N ARG A 79 -5.95 6.92 -8.12
CA ARG A 79 -4.76 7.01 -7.26
C ARG A 79 -4.73 5.84 -6.29
N VAL A 80 -3.54 5.32 -6.02
CA VAL A 80 -3.34 4.39 -4.89
C VAL A 80 -2.63 5.10 -3.75
N HIS A 81 -3.15 4.93 -2.53
CA HIS A 81 -2.50 5.39 -1.31
C HIS A 81 -1.93 4.18 -0.56
N PRO A 82 -0.61 4.06 -0.39
CA PRO A 82 -0.02 3.06 0.50
C PRO A 82 -0.22 3.47 1.96
N ASP A 83 -0.85 2.62 2.76
CA ASP A 83 -1.22 2.96 4.14
C ASP A 83 0.00 2.88 5.10
N PHE A 84 1.14 2.38 4.63
CA PHE A 84 2.37 2.14 5.41
C PHE A 84 3.46 3.20 5.20
N ILE A 85 3.23 4.23 4.39
CA ILE A 85 4.19 5.32 4.18
C ILE A 85 3.71 6.56 4.92
N GLY A 86 4.43 6.96 5.97
CA GLY A 86 4.22 8.26 6.60
C GLY A 86 4.68 9.39 5.67
N SER A 87 3.88 10.44 5.51
CA SER A 87 4.35 11.65 4.81
C SER A 87 5.34 12.39 5.70
N ALA A 88 6.61 12.43 5.30
CA ALA A 88 7.59 13.33 5.92
C ALA A 88 7.31 14.81 5.56
N ASP A 89 6.60 15.04 4.46
CA ASP A 89 6.25 16.38 3.97
C ASP A 89 4.82 16.75 4.36
N SER A 90 4.71 17.77 5.22
CA SER A 90 3.51 18.55 5.47
C SER A 90 3.14 19.39 4.24
N SER A 91 2.82 18.74 3.12
CA SER A 91 2.29 19.41 1.94
C SER A 91 0.75 19.54 2.07
N PRO A 92 0.16 20.75 2.05
CA PRO A 92 -1.25 20.97 2.38
C PRO A 92 -2.26 20.44 1.34
N MET A 93 -1.80 19.80 0.27
CA MET A 93 -2.66 19.42 -0.85
C MET A 93 -3.54 18.20 -0.58
N LEU A 94 -3.30 17.49 0.53
CA LEU A 94 -4.24 16.56 1.11
C LEU A 94 -4.30 16.88 2.60
N ASN A 95 -5.17 17.82 2.99
CA ASN A 95 -5.62 17.96 4.39
C ASN A 95 -6.44 16.71 4.77
N LEU A 96 -5.79 15.55 4.77
CA LEU A 96 -6.14 14.42 5.59
C LEU A 96 -5.23 14.54 6.82
N ASP A 97 -5.43 15.59 7.62
CA ASP A 97 -5.07 15.67 9.05
C ASP A 97 -5.90 14.66 9.86
N THR A 98 -6.13 13.48 9.28
CA THR A 98 -6.78 12.34 9.90
C THR A 98 -5.68 11.39 10.25
N ASP A 99 -5.51 11.18 11.55
CA ASP A 99 -4.71 10.12 12.12
C ASP A 99 -4.78 8.85 11.22
N PRO A 100 -3.65 8.32 10.73
CA PRO A 100 -3.61 7.09 9.93
C PRO A 100 -4.40 5.94 10.55
N LEU A 101 -4.52 5.89 11.88
CA LEU A 101 -5.39 4.95 12.59
C LEU A 101 -6.88 5.14 12.25
N ILE A 102 -7.35 6.37 12.12
CA ILE A 102 -8.75 6.67 11.76
C ILE A 102 -9.04 6.20 10.34
N LEU A 103 -8.14 6.47 9.38
CA LEU A 103 -8.28 5.98 8.00
C LEU A 103 -8.26 4.46 7.95
N PHE A 104 -7.34 3.82 8.68
CA PHE A 104 -7.25 2.37 8.79
C PHE A 104 -8.53 1.75 9.38
N HIS A 105 -9.04 2.28 10.49
CA HIS A 105 -10.27 1.81 11.12
C HIS A 105 -11.51 2.05 10.26
N ALA A 106 -11.58 3.18 9.54
CA ALA A 106 -12.64 3.47 8.61
C ALA A 106 -12.63 2.48 7.43
N ALA A 107 -11.45 2.18 6.89
CA ALA A 107 -11.27 1.17 5.84
C ALA A 107 -11.66 -0.22 6.33
N GLU A 108 -11.20 -0.64 7.52
CA GLU A 108 -11.59 -1.93 8.13
C GLU A 108 -13.12 -2.08 8.20
N LYS A 109 -13.82 -1.06 8.73
CA LYS A 109 -15.29 -1.09 8.81
C LYS A 109 -15.95 -1.11 7.44
N LEU A 110 -15.46 -0.31 6.50
CA LEU A 110 -16.01 -0.20 5.16
C LEU A 110 -15.93 -1.53 4.39
N PHE A 111 -14.80 -2.22 4.51
CA PHE A 111 -14.54 -3.47 3.80
C PHE A 111 -14.91 -4.73 4.60
N ALA A 112 -15.41 -4.59 5.83
CA ALA A 112 -15.71 -5.73 6.71
C ALA A 112 -16.68 -6.75 6.08
N THR A 113 -17.62 -6.28 5.27
CA THR A 113 -18.64 -7.11 4.61
C THR A 113 -18.28 -7.50 3.18
N GLU A 114 -17.16 -7.01 2.65
CA GLU A 114 -16.77 -7.23 1.26
C GLU A 114 -16.05 -8.55 1.06
N VAL A 115 -16.27 -9.16 -0.11
CA VAL A 115 -15.63 -10.43 -0.46
C VAL A 115 -14.13 -10.24 -0.64
N LYS A 116 -13.34 -11.14 -0.04
CA LYS A 116 -11.89 -11.21 -0.25
C LYS A 116 -11.58 -12.02 -1.51
N TYR A 117 -10.84 -11.40 -2.42
CA TYR A 117 -10.36 -12.00 -3.67
C TYR A 117 -8.85 -12.21 -3.58
N GLY A 118 -8.37 -13.35 -4.08
CA GLY A 118 -6.95 -13.67 -4.14
C GLY A 118 -6.72 -15.18 -4.12
N GLU A 119 -5.86 -15.67 -5.03
CA GLU A 119 -5.55 -17.10 -5.11
C GLU A 119 -4.75 -17.61 -3.90
N ASN A 120 -3.96 -16.72 -3.29
CA ASN A 120 -3.18 -17.01 -2.09
C ASN A 120 -3.31 -15.86 -1.08
N PRO A 121 -4.33 -15.90 -0.21
CA PRO A 121 -4.59 -14.84 0.76
C PRO A 121 -3.47 -14.61 1.78
N ASP A 122 -2.55 -15.56 1.98
CA ASP A 122 -1.38 -15.35 2.85
C ASP A 122 -0.33 -14.41 2.21
N VAL A 123 -0.44 -14.20 0.90
CA VAL A 123 0.49 -13.46 0.05
C VAL A 123 -0.11 -12.13 -0.37
N PHE A 124 -1.32 -12.22 -0.92
CA PHE A 124 -2.01 -11.09 -1.50
C PHE A 124 -3.51 -11.38 -1.57
N TRP A 125 -4.29 -10.41 -1.14
CA TRP A 125 -5.72 -10.38 -1.41
C TRP A 125 -6.18 -8.94 -1.59
N TYR A 126 -7.36 -8.79 -2.18
CA TYR A 126 -8.02 -7.51 -2.31
C TYR A 126 -9.51 -7.61 -2.05
N GLN A 127 -10.12 -6.50 -1.66
CA GLN A 127 -11.57 -6.34 -1.52
C GLN A 127 -12.00 -5.16 -2.39
N VAL A 128 -13.25 -5.18 -2.84
CA VAL A 128 -13.82 -4.15 -3.70
C VAL A 128 -15.07 -3.62 -3.03
N HIS A 129 -15.21 -2.30 -2.97
CA HIS A 129 -16.40 -1.62 -2.46
C HIS A 129 -16.89 -0.60 -3.48
N GLU A 130 -18.14 -0.74 -3.91
CA GLU A 130 -18.82 0.17 -4.83
C GLU A 130 -20.03 0.83 -4.11
N PRO A 131 -19.92 2.09 -3.68
CA PRO A 131 -21.03 2.78 -3.04
C PRO A 131 -22.19 2.94 -4.03
N ARG A 132 -23.40 2.57 -3.59
CA ARG A 132 -24.60 2.71 -4.42
C ARG A 132 -24.80 4.16 -4.87
N GLY A 133 -25.05 4.36 -6.17
CA GLY A 133 -25.43 5.65 -6.73
C GLY A 133 -24.28 6.64 -6.94
N LYS A 134 -23.02 6.23 -6.77
CA LYS A 134 -21.84 7.02 -7.12
C LYS A 134 -20.99 6.23 -8.10
N ASN A 135 -20.35 6.91 -9.05
CA ASN A 135 -19.32 6.30 -9.88
C ASN A 135 -17.97 6.35 -9.14
N LEU A 136 -17.97 5.72 -7.97
CA LEU A 136 -16.81 5.57 -7.11
C LEU A 136 -16.56 4.09 -6.95
N CYS A 137 -15.30 3.67 -7.07
CA CYS A 137 -14.88 2.34 -6.67
C CYS A 137 -13.69 2.49 -5.71
N LEU A 138 -13.72 1.70 -4.64
CA LEU A 138 -12.62 1.60 -3.69
C LEU A 138 -12.11 0.18 -3.71
N MET A 139 -10.80 0.00 -3.78
CA MET A 139 -10.20 -1.32 -3.61
C MET A 139 -9.22 -1.28 -2.46
N ARG A 140 -9.36 -2.21 -1.53
CA ARG A 140 -8.37 -2.44 -0.49
C ARG A 140 -7.44 -3.55 -0.94
N LEU A 141 -6.15 -3.26 -1.00
CA LEU A 141 -5.10 -4.20 -1.38
C LEU A 141 -4.33 -4.55 -0.12
N VAL A 142 -4.15 -5.83 0.14
CA VAL A 142 -3.36 -6.32 1.27
C VAL A 142 -2.30 -7.26 0.75
N PHE A 143 -1.05 -6.83 0.90
CA PHE A 143 0.13 -7.61 0.60
C PHE A 143 0.63 -8.31 1.87
N TYR A 144 1.68 -9.12 1.71
CA TYR A 144 2.35 -9.85 2.80
C TYR A 144 2.48 -9.05 4.10
N ASP A 145 2.24 -9.74 5.21
CA ASP A 145 2.42 -9.24 6.59
C ASP A 145 1.64 -7.94 6.89
N GLY A 146 0.51 -7.73 6.19
CA GLY A 146 -0.39 -6.60 6.46
C GLY A 146 0.03 -5.29 5.82
N CYS A 147 0.98 -5.28 4.87
CA CYS A 147 1.24 -4.09 4.07
C CYS A 147 0.00 -3.77 3.24
N THR A 148 -0.74 -2.72 3.61
CA THR A 148 -1.99 -2.36 2.94
C THR A 148 -1.85 -1.13 2.05
N ALA A 149 -2.67 -1.07 1.02
CA ALA A 149 -2.83 0.11 0.18
C ALA A 149 -4.29 0.22 -0.25
N THR A 150 -4.78 1.44 -0.36
CA THR A 150 -6.15 1.73 -0.81
C THR A 150 -6.14 2.40 -2.17
N ALA A 151 -6.80 1.79 -3.14
CA ALA A 151 -6.97 2.36 -4.48
C ALA A 151 -8.33 3.08 -4.58
N PHE A 152 -8.28 4.31 -5.08
CA PHE A 152 -9.43 5.18 -5.26
C PHE A 152 -9.68 5.40 -6.74
N PHE A 153 -10.90 5.11 -7.18
CA PHE A 153 -11.37 5.31 -8.55
C PHE A 153 -12.56 6.27 -8.52
N SER A 154 -12.45 7.41 -9.20
CA SER A 154 -13.49 8.45 -9.23
C SER A 154 -13.67 9.04 -10.64
N ASP A 155 -14.81 9.69 -10.89
CA ASP A 155 -15.10 10.33 -12.18
C ASP A 155 -14.39 11.68 -12.40
N GLY A 156 -13.60 12.17 -11.44
CA GLY A 156 -12.86 13.45 -11.55
C GLY A 156 -11.42 13.28 -12.07
N PRO A 157 -10.70 14.37 -12.40
CA PRO A 157 -9.26 14.30 -12.64
C PRO A 157 -8.49 13.87 -11.37
N GLY A 158 -7.45 13.04 -11.52
CA GLY A 158 -6.64 12.46 -10.42
C GLY A 158 -5.45 13.30 -9.97
#